data_AF-A0A0F9FB99-F1
#
_entry.id   AF-A0A0F9FB99-F1
#
_cell.length_a   1.000
_cell.length_b   1.000
_cell.length_c   1.000
_cell.angle_alpha   90.00
_cell.angle_beta   90.00
_cell.angle_gamma   90.00
#
_symmetry.space_group_name_H-M   'P 1'
#
loop_
_entity.id
_entity.type
_entity.pdbx_description
1 polymer ?
#
loop_
_entity_poly.entity_id
_entity_poly.type
_entity_poly.pdbx_seq_one_letter_code
_entity_poly.pdbx_strand_id
1 'polypeptide(L)'
;MDTVKETKTRVIQKGMHGFFFQNLSFVLKARSDDESRYYMTGLHVEESEDGTGMAICTDGLRLHIWKDFPTGWIAPGEYHVNSANIKMIVLEDDSENIVFPNWRKVMPDKDGRKEVSMDLAGKSLKKKEIGSFSRVAAQLAIESGCIINLKFLDDLSGHDWVAWYDEPYKSVLFENKTLTALIMPMAKPN
;
A
#
# COMPACT_ATOMS: atom_id res chain seq x y z
N MET A 1 -34.32 -9.03 -20.97
CA MET A 1 -34.21 -9.88 -19.78
C MET A 1 -32.83 -9.60 -19.22
N ASP A 2 -32.76 -8.74 -18.21
CA ASP A 2 -31.49 -8.38 -17.59
C ASP A 2 -31.11 -9.51 -16.64
N THR A 3 -30.05 -10.24 -16.99
CA THR A 3 -29.46 -11.25 -16.13
C THR A 3 -28.85 -10.53 -14.94
N VAL A 4 -29.48 -10.61 -13.77
CA VAL A 4 -28.90 -10.15 -12.51
C VAL A 4 -27.61 -10.94 -12.30
N LYS A 5 -26.47 -10.30 -12.48
CA LYS A 5 -25.15 -10.90 -12.29
C LYS A 5 -24.91 -10.98 -10.78
N GLU A 6 -24.67 -12.18 -10.26
CA GLU A 6 -24.35 -12.35 -8.83
C GLU A 6 -22.99 -11.69 -8.54
N THR A 7 -23.00 -10.60 -7.79
CA THR A 7 -21.77 -9.98 -7.30
C THR A 7 -21.11 -10.91 -6.28
N LYS A 8 -19.85 -11.27 -6.52
CA LYS A 8 -19.11 -12.18 -5.64
C LYS A 8 -18.51 -11.41 -4.47
N THR A 9 -19.13 -11.51 -3.30
CA THR A 9 -18.54 -11.00 -2.06
C THR A 9 -17.45 -11.94 -1.53
N ARG A 10 -16.39 -11.37 -0.96
CA ARG A 10 -15.29 -12.07 -0.29
C ARG A 10 -15.11 -11.51 1.12
N VAL A 11 -15.04 -12.41 2.10
CA VAL A 11 -14.87 -12.05 3.51
C VAL A 11 -13.57 -12.65 4.04
N ILE A 12 -12.65 -11.78 4.43
CA ILE A 12 -11.35 -12.17 4.97
C ILE A 12 -11.32 -11.85 6.47
N GLN A 13 -11.39 -12.88 7.30
CA GLN A 13 -11.33 -12.74 8.76
C GLN A 13 -9.90 -12.89 9.30
N LYS A 14 -9.48 -12.00 10.20
CA LYS A 14 -8.15 -12.03 10.83
C LYS A 14 -7.85 -13.35 11.55
N GLY A 15 -8.82 -13.91 12.25
CA GLY A 15 -8.65 -15.15 13.03
C GLY A 15 -8.40 -16.39 12.18
N MET A 16 -8.90 -16.40 10.93
CA MET A 16 -8.75 -17.53 10.00
C MET A 16 -7.63 -17.31 9.00
N HIS A 17 -7.38 -16.05 8.61
CA HIS A 17 -6.50 -15.70 7.49
C HIS A 17 -5.37 -14.76 7.94
N GLY A 18 -4.76 -14.98 9.10
CA GLY A 18 -3.87 -14.01 9.77
C GLY A 18 -2.84 -13.32 8.87
N PHE A 19 -2.02 -14.09 8.14
CA PHE A 19 -1.00 -13.55 7.24
C PHE A 19 -1.61 -12.79 6.04
N PHE A 20 -2.58 -13.40 5.36
CA PHE A 20 -3.27 -12.79 4.23
C PHE A 20 -3.98 -11.49 4.63
N PHE A 21 -4.68 -11.52 5.76
CA PHE A 21 -5.34 -10.37 6.35
C PHE A 21 -4.34 -9.26 6.70
N GLN A 22 -3.18 -9.58 7.25
CA GLN A 22 -2.16 -8.60 7.61
C GLN A 22 -1.62 -7.86 6.38
N ASN A 23 -1.20 -8.59 5.34
CA ASN A 23 -0.66 -7.98 4.13
C ASN A 23 -1.72 -7.23 3.34
N LEU A 24 -2.94 -7.78 3.25
CA LEU A 24 -4.03 -7.08 2.59
C LEU A 24 -4.43 -5.83 3.37
N SER A 25 -4.46 -5.88 4.71
CA SER A 25 -4.69 -4.69 5.53
C SER A 25 -3.63 -3.63 5.28
N PHE A 26 -2.37 -4.01 5.11
CA PHE A 26 -1.30 -3.07 4.75
C PHE A 26 -1.58 -2.37 3.42
N VAL A 27 -1.94 -3.12 2.38
CA VAL A 27 -2.27 -2.54 1.06
C VAL A 27 -3.43 -1.55 1.19
N LEU A 28 -4.51 -1.97 1.87
CA LEU A 28 -5.71 -1.15 2.06
C LEU A 28 -5.48 0.14 2.87
N LYS A 29 -4.38 0.29 3.61
CA LYS A 29 -4.04 1.56 4.28
C LYS A 29 -3.82 2.71 3.29
N ALA A 30 -3.37 2.40 2.07
CA ALA A 30 -3.17 3.37 1.01
C ALA A 30 -4.44 3.66 0.19
N ARG A 31 -5.60 3.10 0.55
CA ARG A 31 -6.88 3.37 -0.12
C ARG A 31 -7.34 4.80 0.17
N SER A 32 -7.98 5.45 -0.81
CA SER A 32 -8.64 6.73 -0.58
C SER A 32 -9.94 6.55 0.20
N ASP A 33 -10.21 7.47 1.13
CA ASP A 33 -11.52 7.63 1.77
C ASP A 33 -12.39 8.69 1.07
N ASP A 34 -11.90 9.28 -0.03
CA ASP A 34 -12.62 10.28 -0.83
C ASP A 34 -13.51 9.59 -1.88
N GLU A 35 -14.80 9.47 -1.57
CA GLU A 35 -15.80 8.85 -2.46
C GLU A 35 -15.94 9.56 -3.81
N SER A 36 -15.54 10.84 -3.93
CA SER A 36 -15.53 11.53 -5.22
C SER A 36 -14.50 10.95 -6.19
N ARG A 37 -13.50 10.22 -5.67
CA ARG A 37 -12.46 9.53 -6.44
C ARG A 37 -12.66 8.02 -6.34
N TYR A 38 -13.86 7.57 -6.72
CA TYR A 38 -14.33 6.20 -6.55
C TYR A 38 -13.31 5.13 -6.93
N TYR A 39 -12.59 5.31 -8.04
CA TYR A 39 -11.58 4.36 -8.53
C TYR A 39 -10.36 4.18 -7.60
N MET A 40 -10.10 5.11 -6.67
CA MET A 40 -9.05 5.01 -5.64
C MET A 40 -9.58 4.50 -4.29
N THR A 41 -10.89 4.28 -4.17
CA THR A 41 -11.52 3.70 -2.97
C THR A 41 -11.54 2.18 -2.99
N GLY A 42 -11.15 1.58 -4.12
CA GLY A 42 -11.10 0.13 -4.33
C GLY A 42 -9.73 -0.49 -4.08
N LEU A 43 -9.70 -1.81 -4.28
CA LEU A 43 -8.50 -2.65 -4.35
C LEU A 43 -8.37 -3.16 -5.79
N HIS A 44 -7.20 -2.95 -6.37
CA HIS A 44 -6.84 -3.53 -7.65
C HIS A 44 -6.08 -4.83 -7.44
N VAL A 45 -6.45 -5.89 -8.15
CA VAL A 45 -5.72 -7.15 -8.19
C VAL A 45 -5.34 -7.46 -9.63
N GLU A 46 -4.06 -7.69 -9.88
CA GLU A 46 -3.56 -8.13 -11.18
C GLU A 46 -2.67 -9.37 -11.03
N GLU A 47 -2.36 -10.01 -12.14
CA GLU A 47 -1.42 -11.12 -12.22
C GLU A 47 -0.20 -10.65 -13.02
N SER A 48 0.99 -10.86 -12.48
CA SER A 48 2.25 -10.62 -13.19
C SER A 48 2.47 -11.68 -14.27
N GLU A 49 3.42 -11.40 -15.16
CA GLU A 49 3.77 -12.29 -16.27
C GLU A 49 4.24 -13.69 -15.82
N ASP A 50 4.76 -13.81 -14.60
CA ASP A 50 5.18 -15.07 -13.98
C ASP A 50 4.04 -15.82 -13.25
N GLY A 51 2.81 -15.32 -13.33
CA GLY A 51 1.62 -15.90 -12.68
C GLY A 51 1.46 -15.54 -11.22
N THR A 52 2.29 -14.64 -10.68
CA THR A 52 2.16 -14.18 -9.30
C THR A 52 1.09 -13.10 -9.20
N GLY A 53 0.22 -13.16 -8.19
CA GLY A 53 -0.75 -12.09 -7.99
C GLY A 53 -0.10 -10.86 -7.39
N MET A 54 -0.65 -9.69 -7.70
CA MET A 54 -0.35 -8.45 -6.99
C MET A 54 -1.63 -7.75 -6.55
N ALA A 55 -1.62 -7.24 -5.32
CA ALA A 55 -2.71 -6.43 -4.76
C ALA A 55 -2.23 -5.00 -4.56
N ILE A 56 -2.96 -4.02 -5.09
CA ILE A 56 -2.55 -2.61 -5.20
C ILE A 56 -3.67 -1.67 -4.69
N CYS A 57 -3.28 -0.68 -3.89
CA CYS A 57 -4.14 0.46 -3.52
C CYS A 57 -3.34 1.76 -3.55
N THR A 58 -4.03 2.86 -3.84
CA THR A 58 -3.47 4.22 -3.79
C THR A 58 -4.51 5.26 -3.43
N ASP A 59 -4.07 6.33 -2.78
CA ASP A 59 -4.86 7.52 -2.47
C ASP A 59 -4.35 8.75 -3.24
N GLY A 60 -3.42 8.55 -4.16
CA GLY A 60 -2.73 9.57 -4.94
C GLY A 60 -1.51 10.20 -4.24
N LEU A 61 -1.31 9.96 -2.94
CA LEU A 61 -0.15 10.42 -2.17
C LEU A 61 0.76 9.27 -1.75
N ARG A 62 0.20 8.08 -1.59
CA ARG A 62 0.94 6.85 -1.38
C ARG A 62 0.33 5.71 -2.18
N LEU A 63 1.14 4.72 -2.48
CA LEU A 63 0.73 3.51 -3.19
C LEU A 63 1.35 2.31 -2.49
N HIS A 64 0.54 1.31 -2.14
CA HIS A 64 1.00 0.08 -1.51
C HIS A 64 0.73 -1.11 -2.44
N ILE A 65 1.69 -2.03 -2.50
CA ILE A 65 1.63 -3.25 -3.29
C ILE A 65 2.01 -4.44 -2.41
N TRP A 66 1.27 -5.53 -2.53
CA TRP A 66 1.70 -6.86 -2.11
C TRP A 66 2.01 -7.69 -3.36
N LYS A 67 3.31 -8.02 -3.56
CA LYS A 67 3.87 -8.62 -4.79
C LYS A 67 3.62 -10.13 -4.97
N ASP A 68 3.31 -10.83 -3.87
CA ASP A 68 3.12 -12.29 -3.83
C ASP A 68 1.68 -12.63 -3.39
N PHE A 69 0.70 -11.93 -3.96
CA PHE A 69 -0.70 -12.08 -3.60
C PHE A 69 -1.25 -13.41 -4.15
N PRO A 70 -1.86 -14.27 -3.31
CA PRO A 70 -2.34 -15.56 -3.77
C PRO A 70 -3.70 -15.42 -4.47
N THR A 71 -3.68 -15.35 -5.80
CA THR A 71 -4.86 -15.19 -6.69
C THR A 71 -5.91 -16.30 -6.56
N GLY A 72 -5.56 -17.44 -5.94
CA GLY A 72 -6.52 -18.50 -5.61
C GLY A 72 -7.62 -18.07 -4.62
N TRP A 73 -7.41 -16.97 -3.88
CA TRP A 73 -8.40 -16.42 -2.93
C TRP A 73 -9.30 -15.37 -3.57
N ILE A 74 -8.70 -14.50 -4.38
CA ILE A 74 -9.30 -13.35 -5.03
C ILE A 74 -8.70 -13.29 -6.42
N ALA A 75 -9.56 -13.36 -7.43
CA ALA A 75 -9.12 -13.33 -8.82
C ALA A 75 -8.57 -11.94 -9.20
N PRO A 76 -7.81 -11.83 -10.29
CA PRO A 76 -7.52 -10.53 -10.88
C PRO A 76 -8.81 -9.76 -11.21
N GLY A 77 -8.82 -8.46 -10.94
CA GLY A 77 -9.98 -7.60 -11.11
C GLY A 77 -9.96 -6.38 -10.18
N GLU A 78 -11.05 -5.63 -10.20
CA GLU A 78 -11.25 -4.49 -9.30
C GLU A 78 -12.25 -4.84 -8.22
N TYR A 79 -11.98 -4.40 -7.00
CA TYR A 79 -12.80 -4.73 -5.85
C TYR A 79 -13.18 -3.48 -5.06
N HIS A 80 -14.47 -3.29 -4.84
CA HIS A 80 -14.95 -2.33 -3.87
C HIS A 80 -14.70 -2.85 -2.44
N VAL A 81 -14.19 -1.97 -1.58
CA VAL A 81 -13.83 -2.31 -0.19
C VAL A 81 -14.98 -1.89 0.73
N ASN A 82 -15.98 -2.77 0.88
CA ASN A 82 -17.16 -2.55 1.72
C ASN A 82 -16.81 -2.35 3.20
N SER A 83 -15.78 -3.04 3.71
CA SER A 83 -15.30 -2.88 5.08
C SER A 83 -13.84 -3.30 5.19
N ALA A 84 -13.02 -2.52 5.89
CA ALA A 84 -11.68 -2.91 6.30
C ALA A 84 -11.46 -2.48 7.75
N ASN A 85 -11.62 -3.41 8.69
CA ASN A 85 -11.48 -3.13 10.12
C ASN A 85 -10.56 -4.15 10.80
N ILE A 86 -10.31 -3.99 12.09
CA ILE A 86 -9.34 -4.82 12.84
C ILE A 86 -9.67 -6.33 12.87
N LYS A 87 -10.90 -6.73 12.55
CA LYS A 87 -11.38 -8.12 12.59
C LYS A 87 -11.54 -8.74 11.21
N MET A 88 -11.97 -7.95 10.23
CA MET A 88 -12.32 -8.46 8.91
C MET A 88 -12.19 -7.42 7.79
N ILE A 89 -11.95 -7.94 6.59
CA ILE A 89 -12.03 -7.22 5.33
C ILE A 89 -13.18 -7.84 4.51
N VAL A 90 -14.01 -7.00 3.90
CA VAL A 90 -15.09 -7.40 3.00
C VAL A 90 -14.85 -6.71 1.67
N LEU A 91 -14.74 -7.52 0.63
CA LEU A 91 -14.53 -7.09 -0.75
C LEU A 91 -15.70 -7.53 -1.60
N GLU A 92 -16.05 -6.72 -2.58
CA GLU A 92 -17.07 -7.01 -3.57
C GLU A 92 -16.47 -6.73 -4.95
N ASP A 93 -16.60 -7.69 -5.86
CA ASP A 93 -16.13 -7.53 -7.24
C ASP A 93 -16.86 -6.37 -7.90
N ASP A 94 -16.10 -5.41 -8.41
CA ASP A 94 -16.61 -4.21 -9.06
C ASP A 94 -15.82 -3.88 -10.35
N SER A 95 -15.33 -4.93 -11.00
CA SER A 95 -14.51 -4.85 -12.22
C SER A 95 -15.21 -4.20 -13.42
N GLU A 96 -16.53 -3.99 -13.35
CA GLU A 96 -17.31 -3.34 -14.42
C GLU A 96 -17.43 -1.83 -14.23
N ASN A 97 -17.29 -1.32 -13.00
CA ASN A 97 -17.53 0.10 -12.68
C ASN A 97 -16.25 0.85 -12.28
N ILE A 98 -15.23 0.14 -11.79
CA ILE A 98 -13.94 0.72 -11.41
C ILE A 98 -12.94 0.46 -12.53
N VAL A 99 -12.12 1.47 -12.82
CA VAL A 99 -10.90 1.32 -13.60
C VAL A 99 -9.77 1.91 -12.79
N PHE A 100 -8.90 1.06 -12.25
CA PHE A 100 -7.78 1.54 -11.45
C PHE A 100 -6.77 2.30 -12.33
N PRO A 101 -6.15 3.38 -11.82
CA PRO A 101 -5.13 4.10 -12.58
C PRO A 101 -3.93 3.20 -12.88
N ASN A 102 -3.26 3.44 -14.01
CA ASN A 102 -2.04 2.73 -14.36
C ASN A 102 -0.90 3.08 -13.38
N TRP A 103 -0.77 2.29 -12.32
CA TRP A 103 0.22 2.48 -11.26
C TRP A 103 1.66 2.30 -11.73
N ARG A 104 1.88 1.48 -12.76
CA ARG A 104 3.23 1.23 -13.31
C ARG A 104 3.87 2.51 -13.85
N LYS A 105 3.06 3.49 -14.29
CA LYS A 105 3.55 4.80 -14.75
C LYS A 105 4.13 5.69 -13.64
N VAL A 106 3.76 5.44 -12.38
CA VAL A 106 4.28 6.23 -11.24
C VAL A 106 5.36 5.50 -10.47
N MET A 107 5.60 4.23 -10.77
CA MET A 107 6.68 3.48 -10.16
C MET A 107 8.02 3.92 -10.71
N PRO A 108 8.94 4.36 -9.84
CA PRO A 108 10.23 4.80 -10.30
C PRO A 108 11.20 3.64 -10.52
N ASP A 109 12.10 3.81 -11.48
CA ASP A 109 13.26 2.96 -11.65
C ASP A 109 14.22 3.10 -10.46
N LYS A 110 14.84 1.99 -10.06
CA LYS A 110 15.83 1.99 -8.97
C LYS A 110 17.23 2.39 -9.44
N ASP A 111 17.47 2.33 -10.74
CA ASP A 111 18.78 2.59 -11.31
C ASP A 111 19.23 4.03 -11.01
N GLY A 112 20.38 4.17 -10.36
CA GLY A 112 20.94 5.46 -9.97
C GLY A 112 20.34 6.08 -8.70
N ARG A 113 19.39 5.41 -8.04
CA ARG A 113 18.86 5.84 -6.73
C ARG A 113 19.81 5.46 -5.59
N LYS A 114 19.78 6.24 -4.52
CA LYS A 114 20.42 5.90 -3.24
C LYS A 114 19.50 5.01 -2.44
N GLU A 115 20.08 4.14 -1.61
CA GLU A 115 19.34 3.28 -0.70
C GLU A 115 19.70 3.54 0.77
N VAL A 116 18.72 3.37 1.65
CA VAL A 116 18.90 3.37 3.10
C VAL A 116 18.09 2.24 3.74
N SER A 117 18.73 1.49 4.65
CA SER A 117 18.04 0.47 5.42
C SER A 117 17.27 1.09 6.58
N MET A 118 16.01 0.71 6.71
CA MET A 118 15.04 1.27 7.64
C MET A 118 14.45 0.17 8.50
N ASP A 119 14.97 0.03 9.72
CA ASP A 119 14.37 -0.85 10.73
C ASP A 119 13.15 -0.14 11.32
N LEU A 120 11.94 -0.56 10.91
CA LEU A 120 10.66 -0.14 11.47
C LEU A 120 9.97 -1.30 12.21
N ALA A 121 10.67 -2.42 12.43
CA ALA A 121 10.15 -3.54 13.19
C ALA A 121 9.92 -3.13 14.65
N GLY A 122 8.68 -3.28 15.12
CA GLY A 122 8.29 -2.87 16.47
C GLY A 122 8.38 -1.36 16.75
N LYS A 123 8.40 -0.52 15.70
CA LYS A 123 8.43 0.94 15.82
C LYS A 123 7.19 1.53 15.15
N SER A 124 6.45 2.36 15.86
CA SER A 124 5.27 3.06 15.36
C SER A 124 5.07 4.40 16.07
N LEU A 125 4.09 5.18 15.61
CA LEU A 125 3.63 6.41 16.25
C LEU A 125 2.92 6.19 17.59
N LYS A 126 2.79 4.94 18.07
CA LYS A 126 2.27 4.65 19.40
C LYS A 126 3.19 5.24 20.47
N LYS A 127 2.59 5.74 21.56
CA LYS A 127 3.28 6.46 22.65
C LYS A 127 4.55 5.78 23.18
N LYS A 128 4.59 4.45 23.23
CA LYS A 128 5.75 3.69 23.73
C LYS A 128 6.91 3.59 22.74
N GLU A 129 6.64 3.75 21.44
CA GLU A 129 7.57 3.50 20.33
C GLU A 129 7.94 4.79 19.58
N ILE A 130 7.26 5.90 19.87
CA ILE A 130 7.42 7.18 19.16
C ILE A 130 8.87 7.67 19.13
N GLY A 131 9.65 7.43 20.20
CA GLY A 131 11.05 7.85 20.28
C GLY A 131 11.96 7.11 19.30
N SER A 132 11.81 5.79 19.18
CA SER A 132 12.56 4.98 18.21
C SER A 132 12.07 5.21 16.79
N PHE A 133 10.74 5.36 16.59
CA PHE A 133 10.15 5.70 15.30
C PHE A 133 10.65 7.05 14.78
N SER A 134 10.67 8.08 15.64
CA SER A 134 11.10 9.43 15.27
C SER A 134 12.58 9.49 14.85
N ARG A 135 13.44 8.65 15.45
CA ARG A 135 14.85 8.55 15.04
C ARG A 135 15.00 8.00 13.62
N VAL A 136 14.23 6.96 13.30
CA VAL A 136 14.22 6.35 11.97
C VAL A 136 13.66 7.33 10.93
N ALA A 137 12.56 8.01 11.26
CA ALA A 137 12.00 9.07 10.40
C ALA A 137 12.98 10.23 10.18
N ALA A 138 13.67 10.67 11.23
CA ALA A 138 14.69 11.72 11.14
C ALA A 138 15.89 11.29 10.28
N GLN A 139 16.35 10.04 10.43
CA GLN A 139 17.43 9.50 9.61
C GLN A 139 17.07 9.55 8.12
N LEU A 140 15.87 9.07 7.76
CA LEU A 140 15.39 9.15 6.38
C LEU A 140 15.34 10.59 5.87
N ALA A 141 14.81 11.52 6.67
CA ALA A 141 14.73 12.93 6.29
C ALA A 141 16.12 13.56 6.09
N ILE A 142 17.10 13.22 6.93
CA ILE A 142 18.48 13.70 6.82
C ILE A 142 19.15 13.15 5.56
N GLU A 143 18.99 11.86 5.28
CA GLU A 143 19.64 11.21 4.15
C GLU A 143 19.01 11.58 2.80
N SER A 144 17.69 11.58 2.72
CA SER A 144 16.95 11.84 1.49
C SER A 144 16.66 13.31 1.23
N GLY A 145 16.73 14.17 2.27
CA GLY A 145 16.22 15.53 2.21
C GLY A 145 14.70 15.62 2.00
N CYS A 146 13.98 14.50 2.02
CA CYS A 146 12.54 14.44 1.79
C CYS A 146 11.78 14.68 3.09
N ILE A 147 10.70 15.46 2.99
CA ILE A 147 9.76 15.65 4.08
C ILE A 147 8.59 14.70 3.84
N ILE A 148 8.40 13.70 4.68
CA ILE A 148 7.34 12.69 4.51
C ILE A 148 6.31 12.85 5.64
N ASN A 149 5.04 12.64 5.31
CA ASN A 149 3.99 12.57 6.31
C ASN A 149 4.23 11.36 7.22
N LEU A 150 4.43 11.61 8.52
CA LEU A 150 4.73 10.55 9.50
C LEU A 150 3.63 9.50 9.60
N LYS A 151 2.37 9.83 9.31
CA LYS A 151 1.27 8.84 9.29
C LYS A 151 1.44 7.85 8.14
N PHE A 152 1.96 8.29 6.99
CA PHE A 152 2.22 7.39 5.87
C PHE A 152 3.42 6.50 6.18
N LEU A 153 4.44 7.05 6.83
CA LEU A 153 5.58 6.25 7.28
C LEU A 153 5.18 5.22 8.36
N ASP A 154 4.19 5.53 9.21
CA ASP A 154 3.63 4.61 10.22
C ASP A 154 2.89 3.42 9.59
N ASP A 155 2.47 3.52 8.33
CA ASP A 155 1.88 2.37 7.64
C ASP A 155 2.88 1.22 7.50
N LEU A 156 4.16 1.57 7.36
CA LEU A 156 5.29 0.68 7.15
C LEU A 156 5.75 -0.01 8.44
N SER A 157 5.23 0.42 9.59
CA SER A 157 5.56 -0.13 10.90
C SER A 157 5.34 -1.64 10.99
N GLY A 158 6.25 -2.32 11.69
CA GLY A 158 6.20 -3.77 11.89
C GLY A 158 7.01 -4.58 10.88
N HIS A 159 7.69 -3.92 9.95
CA HIS A 159 8.55 -4.55 8.96
C HIS A 159 9.88 -3.79 8.82
N ASP A 160 10.91 -4.49 8.36
CA ASP A 160 12.15 -3.87 7.89
C ASP A 160 12.03 -3.53 6.41
N TRP A 161 12.57 -2.37 6.03
CA TRP A 161 12.46 -1.84 4.68
C TRP A 161 13.81 -1.40 4.15
N VAL A 162 13.98 -1.48 2.83
CA VAL A 162 14.98 -0.72 2.10
C VAL A 162 14.27 0.43 1.41
N ALA A 163 14.68 1.66 1.70
CA ALA A 163 14.12 2.86 1.08
C ALA A 163 15.06 3.37 -0.02
N TRP A 164 14.50 3.61 -1.19
CA TRP A 164 15.17 4.10 -2.39
C TRP A 164 14.72 5.53 -2.71
N TYR A 165 15.68 6.44 -2.87
CA TYR A 165 15.45 7.87 -3.05
C TYR A 165 16.52 8.51 -3.93
N ASP A 166 16.22 9.69 -4.51
CA ASP A 166 17.09 10.32 -5.51
C ASP A 166 17.40 11.75 -5.05
N GLU A 167 16.44 12.64 -5.28
CA GLU A 167 16.48 14.06 -5.00
C GLU A 167 15.42 14.40 -3.95
N PRO A 168 15.63 15.46 -3.16
CA PRO A 168 14.58 16.04 -2.34
C PRO A 168 13.32 16.27 -3.19
N TYR A 169 12.15 16.02 -2.60
CA TYR A 169 10.84 16.25 -3.22
C TYR A 169 10.44 15.26 -4.34
N LYS A 170 11.19 14.16 -4.54
CA LYS A 170 10.70 13.00 -5.30
C LYS A 170 10.13 11.91 -4.39
N SER A 171 9.32 11.03 -4.97
CA SER A 171 8.75 9.88 -4.28
C SER A 171 9.83 8.98 -3.71
N VAL A 172 9.62 8.50 -2.48
CA VAL A 172 10.48 7.51 -1.83
C VAL A 172 9.84 6.13 -1.98
N LEU A 173 10.60 5.19 -2.53
CA LEU A 173 10.19 3.81 -2.76
C LEU A 173 10.71 2.93 -1.62
N PHE A 174 9.83 2.30 -0.88
CA PHE A 174 10.13 1.36 0.18
C PHE A 174 9.84 -0.05 -0.30
N GLU A 175 10.78 -0.96 -0.12
CA GLU A 175 10.57 -2.36 -0.44
C GLU A 175 11.06 -3.29 0.66
N ASN A 176 10.34 -4.40 0.78
CA ASN A 176 10.85 -5.61 1.40
C ASN A 176 10.55 -6.81 0.49
N LYS A 177 10.68 -8.03 1.04
CA LYS A 177 10.49 -9.26 0.28
C LYS A 177 9.13 -9.30 -0.44
N THR A 178 8.05 -9.02 0.28
CA THR A 178 6.68 -9.23 -0.22
C THR A 178 5.90 -7.94 -0.46
N LEU A 179 6.30 -6.83 0.17
CA LEU A 179 5.58 -5.57 0.15
C LEU A 179 6.42 -4.48 -0.52
N THR A 180 5.72 -3.58 -1.20
CA THR A 180 6.26 -2.34 -1.74
C THR A 180 5.36 -1.19 -1.33
N ALA A 181 5.95 -0.04 -1.00
CA ALA A 181 5.25 1.21 -0.80
C ALA A 181 5.95 2.35 -1.54
N LEU A 182 5.20 3.19 -2.23
CA LEU A 182 5.68 4.45 -2.78
C LEU A 182 5.02 5.57 -2.00
N ILE A 183 5.79 6.49 -1.43
CA ILE A 183 5.25 7.62 -0.65
C ILE A 183 5.73 8.93 -1.29
N MET A 184 4.77 9.79 -1.62
CA MET A 184 5.05 11.14 -2.09
C MET A 184 5.52 12.02 -0.93
N PRO A 185 6.56 12.83 -1.12
CA PRO A 185 6.97 13.81 -0.14
C PRO A 185 5.91 14.91 -0.03
N MET A 186 5.83 15.52 1.15
CA MET A 186 5.11 16.76 1.36
C MET A 186 5.77 17.87 0.54
N ALA A 187 4.94 18.79 0.04
CA ALA A 187 5.36 19.84 -0.89
C ALA A 187 6.62 20.59 -0.42
N LYS A 188 7.38 21.11 -1.39
CA LYS A 188 8.57 21.92 -1.14
C LYS A 188 8.22 23.08 -0.20
N PRO A 189 8.99 23.31 0.89
CA PRO A 189 8.86 24.53 1.66
C PRO A 189 9.08 25.72 0.70
N ASN A 190 8.08 26.60 0.62
CA ASN A 190 8.18 27.85 -0.13
C ASN A 190 9.28 28.75 0.45
#